data_AF-A0A9C7Q4T3-F1
#
_entry.id   AF-A0A9C7Q4T3-F1
#
_cell.length_a   1.000
_cell.length_b   1.000
_cell.length_c   1.000
_cell.angle_alpha   90.00
_cell.angle_beta   90.00
_cell.angle_gamma   90.00
#
_symmetry.space_group_name_H-M   'P 1'
#
loop_
_entity.id
_entity.type
_entity.pdbx_description
1 polymer ?
#
loop_
_entity_poly.entity_id
_entity_poly.type
_entity_poly.pdbx_seq_one_letter_code
_entity_poly.pdbx_strand_id
1 'polypeptide(L)' 'MKKQELIHLHGLLAEVGNHFEEQDGKQITLDDYDSLGVRPTSIHKSKTDHKAAVFALSEAITDGMRATEREAVAPQAD' A
#
# COMPACT_ATOMS: atom_id res chain seq x y z
N MET A 1 -10.28 1.64 16.45
CA MET A 1 -10.85 2.30 15.25
C MET A 1 -12.24 1.77 14.93
N LYS A 2 -13.17 2.65 14.57
CA LYS A 2 -14.50 2.36 14.02
C LYS A 2 -14.40 1.90 12.56
N LYS A 3 -15.46 1.31 11.99
CA LYS A 3 -15.46 0.81 10.60
C LYS A 3 -15.21 1.93 9.59
N GLN A 4 -15.87 3.08 9.76
CA GLN A 4 -15.72 4.24 8.87
C GLN A 4 -14.29 4.82 8.89
N GLU A 5 -13.66 4.88 10.07
CA GLU A 5 -12.25 5.29 10.19
C GLU A 5 -11.31 4.36 9.41
N LEU A 6 -11.57 3.04 9.42
CA LEU A 6 -10.80 2.07 8.64
C LEU A 6 -11.06 2.17 7.13
N ILE A 7 -12.30 2.44 6.71
CA ILE A 7 -12.63 2.65 5.29
C ILE A 7 -11.92 3.91 4.77
N HIS A 8 -11.95 5.01 5.53
CA HIS A 8 -11.27 6.24 5.15
C HIS A 8 -9.75 6.06 5.12
N LEU A 9 -9.17 5.40 6.13
CA LEU A 9 -7.73 5.12 6.14
C LEU A 9 -7.31 4.22 4.96
N HIS A 10 -8.12 3.20 4.66
CA HIS A 10 -7.88 2.34 3.50
C HIS A 10 -7.88 3.17 2.20
N GLY A 11 -8.89 4.03 2.00
CA GLY A 11 -8.93 4.93 0.84
C GLY A 11 -7.71 5.85 0.75
N LEU A 12 -7.30 6.44 1.88
CA LEU A 12 -6.12 7.30 1.93
C LEU A 12 -4.83 6.55 1.58
N LEU A 13 -4.63 5.35 2.11
CA LEU A 13 -3.43 4.55 1.80
C LEU A 13 -3.38 4.10 0.34
N ALA A 14 -4.53 3.78 -0.27
CA ALA A 14 -4.58 3.50 -1.69
C ALA A 14 -4.12 4.72 -2.52
N GLU A 15 -4.56 5.93 -2.14
CA GLU A 15 -4.12 7.16 -2.80
C GLU A 15 -2.63 7.44 -2.59
N VAL A 16 -2.12 7.21 -1.37
CA VAL A 16 -0.67 7.33 -1.08
C VAL A 16 0.15 6.36 -1.93
N GLY A 17 -0.32 5.12 -2.09
CA GLY A 17 0.33 4.13 -2.97
C GLY A 17 0.38 4.61 -4.42
N ASN A 18 -0.76 5.03 -4.98
CA ASN A 18 -0.81 5.58 -6.34
C ASN A 18 0.15 6.77 -6.52
N HIS A 19 0.15 7.70 -5.55
CA HIS A 19 1.01 8.86 -5.59
C HIS A 19 2.50 8.49 -5.57
N PHE A 20 2.89 7.50 -4.76
CA PHE A 20 4.26 7.00 -4.74
C PHE A 20 4.67 6.43 -6.10
N GLU A 21 3.83 5.59 -6.72
CA GLU A 21 4.13 5.03 -8.04
C GLU A 21 4.26 6.12 -9.12
N GLU A 22 3.42 7.15 -9.07
CA GLU A 22 3.45 8.28 -9.99
C GLU A 22 4.69 9.17 -9.83
N GLN A 23 5.13 9.43 -8.60
CA GLN A 23 6.28 10.30 -8.33
C GLN A 23 7.62 9.60 -8.54
N ASP A 24 7.77 8.38 -8.05
CA ASP A 24 9.03 7.64 -8.06
C ASP A 24 9.19 6.76 -9.32
N GLY A 25 8.14 6.63 -10.13
CA GLY A 25 8.14 5.86 -11.37
C GLY A 25 8.33 4.35 -11.17
N LYS A 26 8.13 3.87 -9.94
CA LYS A 26 8.31 2.46 -9.55
C LYS A 26 6.99 1.87 -9.11
N GLN A 27 6.69 0.69 -9.62
CA GLN A 27 5.50 -0.05 -9.21
C GLN A 27 5.70 -0.66 -7.83
N ILE A 28 4.66 -0.55 -7.00
CA ILE A 28 4.53 -1.25 -5.74
C ILE A 28 3.95 -2.64 -6.04
N THR A 29 4.56 -3.69 -5.49
CA THR A 29 3.98 -5.03 -5.55
C THR A 29 2.79 -5.12 -4.60
N LEU A 30 1.59 -5.37 -5.13
CA LEU A 30 0.33 -5.40 -4.37
C LEU A 30 -0.28 -6.80 -4.24
N ASP A 31 0.45 -7.87 -4.58
CA ASP A 31 -0.08 -9.25 -4.64
C ASP A 31 -0.85 -9.67 -3.37
N ASP A 32 -0.27 -9.44 -2.19
CA ASP A 32 -0.90 -9.78 -0.91
C ASP A 32 -2.17 -8.97 -0.67
N TYR A 33 -2.16 -7.67 -1.02
CA TYR A 33 -3.32 -6.80 -0.91
C TYR A 33 -4.43 -7.20 -1.89
N ASP A 34 -4.09 -7.46 -3.15
CA ASP A 34 -5.02 -7.85 -4.20
C ASP A 34 -5.67 -9.22 -3.90
N SER A 35 -4.92 -10.14 -3.29
CA SER A 35 -5.43 -11.46 -2.87
C SER A 35 -6.60 -11.36 -1.87
N LEU A 36 -6.69 -10.28 -1.09
CA LEU A 36 -7.77 -10.06 -0.13
C LEU A 36 -9.10 -9.76 -0.82
N GLY A 37 -9.09 -9.24 -2.05
CA GLY A 37 -10.30 -8.87 -2.78
C GLY A 37 -11.14 -7.80 -2.08
N VAL A 38 -10.48 -6.90 -1.35
CA VAL A 38 -11.11 -5.82 -0.57
C VAL A 38 -10.56 -4.49 -1.07
N ARG A 39 -11.43 -3.65 -1.64
CA ARG A 39 -11.10 -2.29 -2.06
C ARG A 39 -11.66 -1.26 -1.06
N PRO A 40 -11.21 0.00 -1.07
CA PRO A 40 -11.82 1.05 -0.24
C PRO A 40 -13.34 1.19 -0.47
N THR A 41 -13.80 0.97 -1.70
CA THR A 41 -15.22 1.02 -2.11
C THR A 41 -16.02 -0.21 -1.69
N SER A 42 -15.38 -1.27 -1.17
CA SER A 42 -16.03 -2.50 -0.72
C SER A 42 -16.71 -2.34 0.65
N ILE A 43 -17.54 -1.31 0.82
CA ILE A 43 -18.14 -0.90 2.11
C ILE A 43 -18.99 -1.98 2.82
N HIS A 44 -19.40 -3.01 2.08
CA HIS A 44 -20.14 -4.17 2.58
C HIS A 44 -19.25 -5.18 3.32
N LYS A 45 -17.92 -5.16 3.08
CA LYS A 45 -16.94 -6.03 3.74
C LYS A 45 -16.81 -5.73 5.23
N SER A 46 -16.26 -6.68 5.98
CA SER A 46 -16.18 -6.59 7.43
C SER A 46 -15.17 -5.52 7.88
N LYS A 47 -15.27 -5.09 9.14
CA LYS A 47 -14.25 -4.22 9.74
C LYS A 47 -12.87 -4.89 9.74
N THR A 48 -12.81 -6.21 9.94
CA THR A 48 -11.56 -6.97 9.95
C THR A 48 -10.97 -7.07 8.55
N ASP A 49 -11.80 -7.17 7.51
CA ASP A 49 -11.37 -7.22 6.11
C ASP A 49 -10.68 -5.91 5.71
N HIS A 50 -11.31 -4.76 6.02
CA HIS A 50 -10.69 -3.45 5.78
C HIS A 50 -9.41 -3.25 6.61
N LYS A 51 -9.34 -3.82 7.82
CA LYS A 51 -8.13 -3.78 8.64
C LYS A 51 -7.01 -4.59 7.98
N ALA A 52 -7.28 -5.80 7.51
CA ALA A 52 -6.29 -6.62 6.81
C ALA A 52 -5.75 -5.92 5.55
N ALA A 53 -6.65 -5.33 4.76
CA ALA A 53 -6.28 -4.53 3.59
C ALA A 53 -5.38 -3.34 3.93
N VAL A 54 -5.67 -2.61 5.01
CA VAL A 54 -4.82 -1.52 5.50
C VAL A 54 -3.41 -2.00 5.85
N PHE A 55 -3.26 -3.17 6.47
CA PHE A 55 -1.94 -3.73 6.79
C PHE A 55 -1.18 -4.11 5.52
N ALA A 56 -1.82 -4.86 4.61
CA ALA A 56 -1.19 -5.28 3.36
C ALA A 56 -0.75 -4.08 2.49
N LEU A 57 -1.59 -3.03 2.38
CA LEU A 57 -1.21 -1.80 1.68
C LEU A 57 -0.04 -1.08 2.34
N SER A 58 -0.06 -0.95 3.67
CA SER A 58 1.02 -0.29 4.41
C SER A 58 2.35 -1.01 4.19
N GLU A 59 2.35 -2.34 4.27
CA GLU A 59 3.53 -3.17 4.07
C GLU A 59 4.08 -3.01 2.64
N ALA A 60 3.22 -3.17 1.63
CA ALA A 60 3.57 -3.01 0.23
C ALA A 60 4.19 -1.63 -0.06
N ILE A 61 3.57 -0.55 0.43
CA ILE A 61 4.09 0.82 0.27
C ILE A 61 5.47 0.93 0.92
N THR A 62 5.64 0.45 2.16
CA THR A 62 6.93 0.54 2.86
C THR A 62 8.03 -0.29 2.21
N ASP A 63 7.68 -1.44 1.63
CA ASP A 63 8.63 -2.28 0.89
C ASP A 63 9.04 -1.62 -0.44
N GLY A 64 8.09 -1.01 -1.16
CA GLY A 64 8.38 -0.19 -2.33
C GLY A 64 9.34 0.95 -2.00
N MET A 65 9.13 1.65 -0.89
CA MET A 65 10.04 2.72 -0.42
C MET A 65 11.45 2.18 -0.12
N ARG A 66 11.57 1.04 0.58
CA ARG A 66 12.87 0.43 0.90
C ARG A 66 13.62 -0.05 -0.33
N ALA A 67 12.91 -0.56 -1.32
CA ALA A 67 13.51 -0.94 -2.60
C ALA A 67 14.12 0.28 -3.30
N THR A 68 13.45 1.43 -3.23
CA THR A 68 13.97 2.70 -3.77
C THR A 68 15.24 3.17 -3.08
N GLU A 69 15.31 3.08 -1.75
CA GLU A 69 16.53 3.44 -0.99
C GLU A 69 17.73 2.57 -1.37
N ARG A 70 17.54 1.26 -1.57
CA ARG A 70 18.63 0.34 -1.93
C ARG A 70 19.22 0.60 -3.31
N GLU A 71 18.38 0.99 -4.27
CA GLU A 71 18.83 1.29 -5.64
C GLU A 71 19.64 2.59 -5.71
N ALA A 72 19.30 3.59 -4.88
CA ALA A 72 20.02 4.86 -4.82
C ALA A 72 21.45 4.75 -4.24
N VAL A 73 21.79 3.63 -3.59
CA VAL A 73 23.06 3.44 -2.85
C VAL A 73 23.94 2.35 -3.48
N ALA A 74 23.64 1.84 -4.68
CA ALA A 74 24.56 0.94 -5.38
C ALA A 74 25.91 1.65 -5.62
N PRO A 75 27.01 1.28 -4.93
CA PRO A 75 28.28 1.95 -5.12
C PRO A 75 28.85 1.51 -6.46
N GLN A 76 29.08 2.47 -7.37
CA GLN A 76 29.99 2.25 -8.48
C GLN A 76 31.39 2.06 -7.87
N ALA A 77 31.84 0.82 -7.81
CA ALA A 77 33.25 0.51 -7.60
C ALA A 77 33.95 0.52 -8.97
N ASP A 78 35.07 1.25 -9.03
CA ASP A 78 36.00 1.43 -10.17
C ASP A 78 36.25 0.16 -11.01
#